data_AF-A0A2V6GLV5-F1
#
_entry.id   AF-A0A2V6GLV5-F1
#
_cell.length_a   1.000
_cell.length_b   1.000
_cell.length_c   1.000
_cell.angle_alpha   90.00
_cell.angle_beta   90.00
_cell.angle_gamma   90.00
#
_symmetry.space_group_name_H-M   'P 1'
#
loop_
_entity.id
_entity.type
_entity.pdbx_description
1 polymer ?
#
loop_
_entity_poly.entity_id
_entity_poly.type
_entity_poly.pdbx_seq_one_letter_code
_entity_poly.pdbx_strand_id
1 'polypeptide(L)'
;SVAHRYLNGNPFFDNSSLFVVGGYYRLDENWGLGVQEQYEATTRILEEQRYSIYRDLTSWVASLGAVVRDNAGVKEYGVLFTITLKAFPKFGLDLNFDPAGAAQGQ
;
A
#
# COMPACT_ATOMS: atom_id res chain seq x y z
N SER A 1 -7.80 2.65 12.74
CA SER A 1 -8.79 3.66 12.34
C SER A 1 -10.15 3.01 12.21
N VAL A 2 -11.19 3.80 12.43
CA VAL A 2 -12.58 3.39 12.19
C VAL A 2 -13.25 4.54 11.46
N ALA A 3 -13.99 4.23 10.40
CA ALA A 3 -14.78 5.18 9.63
C ALA A 3 -16.15 4.59 9.33
N HIS A 4 -17.15 5.45 9.26
CA HIS A 4 -18.51 5.09 8.86
C HIS A 4 -19.04 6.13 7.89
N ARG A 5 -19.70 5.67 6.82
CA ARG A 5 -20.36 6.51 5.82
C ARG A 5 -21.78 6.02 5.64
N TYR A 6 -22.74 6.94 5.80
CA TYR A 6 -24.15 6.67 5.60
C TYR A 6 -24.70 7.51 4.44
N LEU A 7 -25.51 6.90 3.58
CA LEU A 7 -26.15 7.51 2.44
C LEU A 7 -27.57 6.93 2.29
N ASN A 8 -28.57 7.79 2.21
CA ASN A 8 -29.96 7.38 2.04
C ASN A 8 -30.73 8.42 1.22
N GLY A 9 -31.61 7.97 0.33
CA GLY A 9 -32.51 8.85 -0.45
C GLY A 9 -31.77 9.77 -1.42
N ASN A 10 -30.60 9.35 -1.91
CA ASN A 10 -29.84 10.12 -2.90
C ASN A 10 -30.37 9.84 -4.32
N PRO A 11 -30.53 10.86 -5.19
CA PRO A 11 -31.06 10.67 -6.54
C PRO A 11 -30.10 9.97 -7.53
N PHE A 12 -28.81 9.84 -7.19
CA PHE A 12 -27.77 9.29 -8.06
C PHE A 12 -27.07 8.05 -7.51
N PHE A 13 -27.19 7.78 -6.21
CA PHE A 13 -26.45 6.72 -5.53
C PHE A 13 -27.38 5.86 -4.68
N ASP A 14 -27.09 4.56 -4.64
CA ASP A 14 -27.81 3.62 -3.79
C ASP A 14 -27.62 3.92 -2.30
N ASN A 15 -28.59 3.47 -1.51
CA ASN A 15 -28.51 3.54 -0.06
C ASN A 15 -27.33 2.70 0.45
N SER A 16 -26.54 3.27 1.35
CA SER A 16 -25.27 2.70 1.79
C SER A 16 -25.03 3.05 3.25
N SER A 17 -24.54 2.07 4.01
CA SER A 17 -24.08 2.20 5.39
C SER A 17 -22.76 1.45 5.50
N LEU A 18 -21.71 2.10 5.02
CA LEU A 18 -20.39 1.53 4.89
C LEU A 18 -19.56 1.75 6.15
N PHE A 19 -19.03 0.66 6.71
CA PHE A 19 -18.05 0.69 7.79
C PHE A 19 -16.68 0.31 7.23
N VAL A 20 -15.66 1.08 7.58
CA VAL A 20 -14.26 0.76 7.27
C VAL A 20 -13.49 0.69 8.57
N VAL A 21 -12.88 -0.47 8.83
CA VAL A 21 -12.06 -0.71 10.02
C VAL A 21 -10.68 -1.11 9.54
N GLY A 22 -9.65 -0.53 10.13
CA GLY A 22 -8.29 -0.90 9.79
C GLY A 22 -7.31 -0.63 10.89
N GLY A 23 -6.17 -1.28 10.82
CA GLY A 23 -5.12 -1.17 11.82
C GLY A 23 -3.77 -1.56 11.25
N TYR A 24 -2.74 -1.01 11.85
CA TYR A 24 -1.38 -1.45 11.66
C TYR A 24 -0.80 -1.76 13.03
N TYR A 25 -0.17 -2.93 13.15
CA TYR A 25 0.48 -3.37 14.35
C TYR A 25 1.94 -3.69 14.07
N ARG A 26 2.84 -3.10 14.84
CA ARG A 26 4.28 -3.41 14.78
C ARG A 26 4.55 -4.57 15.72
N LEU A 27 5.01 -5.70 15.16
CA LEU A 27 5.34 -6.89 15.92
C LEU A 27 6.68 -6.72 16.63
N ASP A 28 7.68 -6.22 15.90
CA ASP A 28 9.02 -5.92 16.40
C ASP A 28 9.68 -4.80 15.56
N GLU A 29 10.98 -4.58 15.72
CA GLU A 29 11.73 -3.56 14.98
C GLU A 29 11.73 -3.75 13.46
N ASN A 30 11.27 -4.90 12.98
CA ASN A 30 11.59 -5.45 11.68
C ASN A 30 10.36 -5.96 10.95
N TRP A 31 9.27 -6.23 11.66
CA TRP A 31 8.02 -6.78 11.17
C TRP A 31 6.81 -5.94 11.59
N GLY A 32 5.86 -5.85 10.67
CA GLY A 32 4.55 -5.26 10.95
C GLY A 32 3.43 -5.97 10.20
N LEU A 33 2.22 -5.81 10.70
CA LEU A 33 1.00 -6.39 10.15
C LEU A 33 -0.01 -5.27 9.91
N GLY A 34 -0.59 -5.24 8.71
CA GLY A 34 -1.68 -4.33 8.33
C GLY A 34 -2.96 -5.12 8.08
N VAL A 35 -4.07 -4.59 8.57
CA VAL A 35 -5.41 -5.12 8.32
C VAL A 35 -6.33 -3.98 7.90
N GLN A 36 -7.18 -4.21 6.92
CA GLN A 36 -8.30 -3.33 6.61
C GLN A 36 -9.48 -4.14 6.10
N GLU A 37 -10.66 -3.82 6.62
CA GLU A 37 -11.93 -4.41 6.21
C GLU A 37 -12.93 -3.29 5.87
N GLN A 38 -13.76 -3.54 4.86
CA GLN A 38 -14.84 -2.67 4.43
C GLN A 38 -16.14 -3.48 4.36
N TYR A 39 -17.11 -3.09 5.19
CA TYR A 39 -18.38 -3.78 5.35
C TYR A 39 -19.56 -2.86 5.01
N GLU A 40 -20.37 -3.26 4.04
CA GLU A 40 -21.60 -2.56 3.66
C GLU A 40 -22.79 -3.16 4.40
N ALA A 41 -23.31 -2.43 5.39
CA ALA A 41 -24.36 -2.93 6.26
C ALA A 41 -25.74 -2.98 5.58
N THR A 42 -25.96 -2.18 4.52
CA THR A 42 -27.22 -2.20 3.77
C THR A 42 -27.39 -3.51 3.01
N THR A 43 -26.34 -3.97 2.32
CA THR A 43 -26.34 -5.23 1.57
C THR A 43 -25.86 -6.42 2.39
N ARG A 44 -25.27 -6.16 3.56
CA ARG A 44 -24.63 -7.14 4.46
C ARG A 44 -23.43 -7.85 3.84
N ILE A 45 -22.70 -7.15 2.97
CA ILE A 45 -21.56 -7.69 2.23
C ILE A 45 -20.27 -7.15 2.84
N LEU A 46 -19.30 -8.05 3.02
CA LEU A 46 -17.91 -7.67 3.32
C LEU A 46 -17.21 -7.40 1.99
N GLU A 47 -17.32 -6.16 1.53
CA GLU A 47 -16.91 -5.73 0.19
C GLU A 47 -15.41 -5.87 -0.04
N GLU A 48 -14.61 -5.67 1.01
CA GLU A 48 -13.15 -5.76 0.90
C GLU A 48 -12.50 -6.20 2.21
N GLN A 49 -11.50 -7.07 2.09
CA GLN A 49 -10.59 -7.47 3.15
C GLN A 49 -9.16 -7.38 2.62
N ARG A 50 -8.28 -6.74 3.39
CA ARG A 50 -6.85 -6.66 3.09
C ARG A 50 -6.04 -7.04 4.30
N TYR A 51 -5.08 -7.92 4.08
CA TYR A 51 -4.13 -8.36 5.08
C TYR A 51 -2.73 -8.26 4.50
N SER A 52 -1.81 -7.61 5.19
CA SER A 52 -0.45 -7.38 4.72
C SER A 52 0.57 -7.61 5.82
N ILE A 53 1.69 -8.24 5.45
CA ILE A 53 2.86 -8.39 6.32
C ILE A 53 3.98 -7.54 5.72
N TYR A 54 4.66 -6.79 6.58
CA TYR A 54 5.72 -5.85 6.22
C TYR A 54 7.04 -6.30 6.85
N ARG A 55 8.14 -6.16 6.10
CA ARG A 55 9.51 -6.43 6.56
C ARG A 55 10.43 -5.26 6.25
N ASP A 56 11.13 -4.76 7.28
CA ASP A 56 12.21 -3.78 7.12
C ASP A 56 13.56 -4.46 6.81
N LEU A 57 14.11 -4.24 5.63
CA LEU A 57 15.36 -4.82 5.13
C LEU A 57 16.52 -3.80 5.13
N THR A 58 16.58 -2.94 6.16
CA THR A 58 17.60 -1.90 6.38
C THR A 58 17.56 -0.74 5.39
N SER A 59 17.76 -1.00 4.10
CA SER A 59 17.64 0.01 3.03
C SER A 59 16.32 -0.07 2.29
N TRP A 60 15.59 -1.18 2.44
CA TRP A 60 14.32 -1.43 1.78
C TRP A 60 13.23 -1.74 2.78
N VAL A 61 11.99 -1.55 2.38
CA VAL A 61 10.81 -2.11 3.03
C VAL A 61 10.10 -2.97 2.01
N ALA A 62 9.84 -4.23 2.35
CA ALA A 62 9.06 -5.14 1.54
C ALA A 62 7.72 -5.41 2.22
N SER A 63 6.68 -5.67 1.44
CA SER A 63 5.42 -6.20 1.94
C SER A 63 4.82 -7.22 1.00
N LEU A 64 4.15 -8.20 1.61
CA LEU A 64 3.30 -9.14 0.90
C LEU A 64 1.91 -9.08 1.54
N GLY A 65 0.88 -8.93 0.72
CA GLY A 65 -0.49 -8.87 1.19
C GLY A 65 -1.46 -9.63 0.30
N ALA A 66 -2.59 -9.98 0.88
CA ALA A 66 -3.72 -10.59 0.20
C ALA A 66 -4.92 -9.64 0.26
N VAL A 67 -5.70 -9.65 -0.82
CA VAL A 67 -6.93 -8.88 -0.94
C VAL A 67 -8.05 -9.81 -1.36
N VAL A 68 -9.17 -9.75 -0.64
CA VAL A 68 -10.43 -10.40 -1.02
C VAL A 68 -11.45 -9.31 -1.24
N ARG A 69 -12.14 -9.32 -2.38
CA ARG A 69 -13.22 -8.38 -2.68
C ARG A 69 -14.49 -9.11 -3.07
N ASP A 70 -15.63 -8.57 -2.65
CA ASP A 70 -16.95 -9.06 -3.01
C ASP A 70 -17.73 -7.93 -3.69
N ASN A 71 -17.84 -8.01 -5.02
CA ASN A 71 -18.55 -7.05 -5.85
C ASN A 71 -19.98 -7.54 -6.08
N ALA A 72 -20.80 -7.54 -5.02
CA ALA A 72 -22.20 -7.96 -5.04
C ALA A 72 -22.44 -9.40 -5.53
N GLY A 73 -21.62 -10.34 -5.04
CA GLY A 73 -21.72 -11.78 -5.34
C GLY A 73 -20.61 -12.31 -6.24
N VAL A 74 -19.81 -11.44 -6.85
CA VAL A 74 -18.60 -11.83 -7.59
C VAL A 74 -17.39 -11.64 -6.68
N LYS A 75 -16.74 -12.76 -6.32
CA LYS A 75 -15.57 -12.74 -5.44
C LYS A 75 -14.27 -12.68 -6.23
N GLU A 76 -13.40 -11.76 -5.85
CA GLU A 76 -12.08 -11.54 -6.42
C GLU A 76 -11.01 -11.77 -5.35
N TYR A 77 -9.92 -12.45 -5.75
CA TYR A 77 -8.77 -12.71 -4.89
C TYR A 77 -7.53 -12.13 -5.53
N GLY A 78 -6.75 -11.38 -4.75
CA GLY A 78 -5.54 -10.72 -5.20
C GLY A 78 -4.40 -10.91 -4.23
N VAL A 79 -3.18 -10.87 -4.76
CA VAL A 79 -1.93 -10.83 -3.97
C VAL A 79 -1.16 -9.58 -4.40
N LEU A 80 -0.71 -8.80 -3.42
CA LEU A 80 0.08 -7.61 -3.63
C LEU A 80 1.47 -7.82 -3.03
N PHE A 81 2.48 -7.71 -3.87
CA PHE A 81 3.87 -7.57 -3.43
C PHE A 81 4.31 -6.13 -3.65
N THR A 82 4.98 -5.54 -2.66
CA THR A 82 5.53 -4.19 -2.76
C THR A 82 6.93 -4.16 -2.19
N ILE A 83 7.81 -3.41 -2.84
CA ILE A 83 9.15 -3.14 -2.37
C ILE A 83 9.43 -1.64 -2.53
N THR A 84 9.96 -1.02 -1.49
CA THR A 84 10.18 0.42 -1.44
C THR A 84 11.59 0.69 -0.90
N LEU A 85 12.35 1.51 -1.62
CA LEU A 85 13.69 1.93 -1.19
C LEU A 85 13.57 3.10 -0.20
N LYS A 86 14.17 2.97 0.99
CA LYS A 86 14.15 4.01 2.03
C LYS A 86 15.11 5.16 1.71
N ALA A 87 16.26 4.85 1.11
CA ALA A 87 17.24 5.84 0.68
C ALA A 87 17.97 5.31 -0.55
N PHE A 88 18.10 6.15 -1.58
CA PHE A 88 19.01 5.84 -2.67
C PHE A 88 20.42 5.71 -2.11
N PRO A 89 21.12 4.60 -2.36
CA PRO A 89 22.54 4.52 -2.03
C PRO A 89 23.23 5.71 -2.70
N LYS A 90 24.07 6.43 -1.94
CA LYS A 90 24.92 7.49 -2.48
C LYS A 90 25.93 6.83 -3.43
N PHE A 91 25.53 6.59 -4.67
CA PHE A 91 26.48 6.30 -5.73
C PHE A 91 27.24 7.59 -6.01
N GLY A 92 28.44 7.69 -5.46
CA GLY A 92 29.44 8.64 -5.94
C GLY A 92 29.83 8.21 -7.34
N LEU A 93 29.14 8.72 -8.36
CA LEU A 93 29.72 8.79 -9.69
C LEU A 93 30.78 9.88 -9.61
N ASP A 94 32.03 9.49 -9.35
CA ASP A 94 33.18 10.37 -9.54
C ASP A 94 33.32 10.62 -11.04
N LEU A 95 32.53 11.56 -11.56
CA LEU A 95 32.82 12.21 -12.83
C LEU A 95 33.97 13.18 -12.57
N ASN A 96 35.18 12.64 -12.46
CA ASN A 96 36.39 13.45 -12.55
C ASN A 96 36.52 13.91 -14.01
N PHE A 97 35.75 14.94 -14.37
CA PHE A 97 35.93 15.66 -15.61
C PHE A 97 37.12 16.59 -15.39
N ASP A 98 38.30 16.19 -15.87
CA ASP A 98 39.49 17.04 -15.89
C ASP A 98 39.50 17.85 -17.19
N PRO A 99 39.10 19.13 -17.19
CA PRO A 99 39.14 19.97 -18.39
C PRO A 99 40.57 20.35 -18.81
N ALA A 100 41.62 19.95 -18.09
CA ALA A 100 43.01 20.29 -18.45
C ALA A 100 43.62 19.37 -19.52
N GLY A 101 43.00 18.24 -19.87
CA GLY A 101 43.54 17.28 -20.85
C GLY A 101 43.27 17.60 -22.33
N ALA A 102 42.33 18.49 -22.64
CA ALA A 102 41.90 18.76 -24.03
C ALA A 102 42.70 19.88 -24.73
N ALA A 103 43.70 20.49 -24.07
CA ALA A 103 44.46 21.62 -24.60
C ALA A 103 45.96 21.33 -24.82
N GLN A 104 46.40 20.07 -24.75
CA GLN A 104 47.76 19.68 -25.12
C GLN A 104 47.75 18.43 -26.00
N GLY A 105 47.52 18.65 -27.30
CA GLY A 105 47.66 17.65 -28.34
C GLY A 105 47.94 18.33 -29.68
N GLN A 106 49.23 18.61 -29.88
CA GLN A 106 50.00 18.86 -31.12
C GLN A 106 49.32 19.58 -32.30
#